data_AF-A0A964CA61-F1
#
_entry.id   AF-A0A964CA61-F1
#
_cell.length_a   1.000
_cell.length_b   1.000
_cell.length_c   1.000
_cell.angle_alpha   90.00
_cell.angle_beta   90.00
_cell.angle_gamma   90.00
#
_symmetry.space_group_name_H-M   'P 1'
#
loop_
_entity.id
_entity.type
_entity.pdbx_description
1 polymer ?
#
loop_
_entity_poly.entity_id
_entity_poly.type
_entity_poly.pdbx_seq_one_letter_code
_entity_poly.pdbx_strand_id
1 'polypeptide(L)'
;MNPAAQQLLDLTGKILSEAIIILESYGFQFQTSTKGSYQSFEHPDGSIIHIRPNGEIVRTGPKIRGTDGKTYRRRYDRDGNQIKFEPGANTHSTGEKVII
;
A
#
# COMPACT_ATOMS: atom_id res chain seq x y z
N MET A 1 9.33 -6.03 -14.25
CA MET A 1 7.96 -5.49 -14.14
C MET A 1 7.90 -4.71 -12.83
N ASN A 2 7.34 -3.49 -12.85
CA ASN A 2 7.18 -2.71 -11.61
C ASN A 2 6.10 -3.37 -10.73
N PRO A 3 6.22 -3.33 -9.39
CA PRO A 3 5.20 -3.87 -8.50
C PRO A 3 3.85 -3.18 -8.68
N ALA A 4 2.75 -3.90 -8.50
CA ALA A 4 1.40 -3.35 -8.59
C ALA A 4 1.19 -2.16 -7.62
N ALA A 5 1.74 -2.25 -6.40
CA ALA A 5 1.70 -1.14 -5.43
C ALA A 5 2.41 0.13 -5.91
N GLN A 6 3.33 0.03 -6.88
CA GLN A 6 4.02 1.17 -7.48
C GLN A 6 3.21 1.79 -8.62
N GLN A 7 2.34 1.02 -9.27
CA GLN A 7 1.63 1.42 -10.49
C GLN A 7 0.26 2.06 -10.22
N LEU A 8 -0.21 2.01 -8.97
CA LEU A 8 -1.48 2.63 -8.56
C LEU A 8 -1.44 4.14 -8.81
N LEU A 9 -2.52 4.66 -9.37
CA LEU A 9 -2.79 6.10 -9.41
C LEU A 9 -3.01 6.67 -8.01
N ASP A 10 -2.79 7.96 -7.78
CA ASP A 10 -3.04 8.62 -6.48
C ASP A 10 -4.52 8.52 -6.09
N LEU A 11 -4.81 7.90 -4.94
CA LEU A 11 -6.16 7.75 -4.39
C LEU A 11 -6.50 8.85 -3.38
N THR A 12 -5.62 9.84 -3.19
CA THR A 12 -5.84 10.96 -2.27
C THR A 12 -7.15 11.69 -2.60
N GLY A 13 -7.99 11.87 -1.59
CA GLY A 13 -9.27 12.60 -1.73
C GLY A 13 -10.39 11.80 -2.39
N LYS A 14 -10.17 10.55 -2.81
CA LYS A 14 -11.25 9.65 -3.23
C LYS A 14 -12.03 9.17 -2.01
N ILE A 15 -13.32 8.88 -2.20
CA ILE A 15 -14.08 8.18 -1.15
C ILE A 15 -13.64 6.72 -1.08
N LEU A 16 -13.78 6.11 0.09
CA LEU A 16 -13.33 4.73 0.35
C LEU A 16 -13.85 3.73 -0.70
N SER A 17 -15.13 3.81 -1.08
CA SER A 17 -15.72 2.90 -2.07
C SER A 17 -15.10 3.06 -3.47
N GLU A 18 -14.79 4.27 -3.90
CA GLU A 18 -14.10 4.54 -5.17
C GLU A 18 -12.67 4.00 -5.14
N ALA A 19 -11.97 4.19 -4.02
CA ALA A 19 -10.63 3.66 -3.84
C ALA A 19 -10.62 2.12 -3.94
N ILE A 20 -11.60 1.45 -3.34
CA ILE A 20 -11.74 -0.02 -3.42
C ILE A 20 -11.97 -0.48 -4.86
N ILE A 21 -12.87 0.16 -5.61
CA ILE A 21 -13.12 -0.17 -7.02
C ILE A 21 -11.84 -0.03 -7.86
N ILE A 22 -11.05 1.02 -7.61
CA ILE A 22 -9.78 1.22 -8.31
C ILE A 22 -8.78 0.13 -7.93
N LEU A 23 -8.63 -0.20 -6.65
CA LEU A 23 -7.75 -1.30 -6.22
C LEU A 23 -8.12 -2.62 -6.92
N GLU A 24 -9.41 -2.96 -6.98
CA GLU A 24 -9.89 -4.16 -7.66
C GLU A 24 -9.59 -4.14 -9.16
N SER A 25 -9.76 -2.99 -9.83
CA SER A 25 -9.40 -2.83 -11.26
C SER A 25 -7.90 -3.01 -11.54
N TYR A 26 -7.05 -2.78 -10.55
CA TYR A 26 -5.61 -3.03 -10.60
C TYR A 26 -5.24 -4.45 -10.16
N GLY A 27 -6.24 -5.31 -9.92
CA GLY A 27 -6.05 -6.72 -9.57
C GLY A 27 -5.78 -6.98 -8.09
N PHE A 28 -5.95 -5.98 -7.21
CA PHE A 28 -5.88 -6.20 -5.78
C PHE A 28 -7.16 -6.88 -5.29
N GLN A 29 -7.01 -7.85 -4.40
CA GLN A 29 -8.09 -8.62 -3.84
C GLN A 29 -8.20 -8.34 -2.34
N PHE A 30 -9.42 -8.10 -1.87
CA PHE A 30 -9.67 -7.94 -0.45
C PHE A 30 -9.33 -9.23 0.30
N GLN A 31 -8.49 -9.12 1.33
CA GLN A 31 -8.06 -10.25 2.14
C GLN A 31 -8.76 -10.26 3.49
N THR A 32 -8.64 -9.18 4.24
CA THR A 32 -9.15 -9.12 5.62
C THR A 32 -9.49 -7.69 6.03
N SER A 33 -10.49 -7.58 6.90
CA SER A 33 -10.67 -6.46 7.81
C SER A 33 -10.82 -7.04 9.21
N THR A 34 -10.10 -6.51 10.20
CA THR A 34 -10.39 -6.85 11.60
C THR A 34 -11.22 -5.73 12.22
N LYS A 35 -12.04 -6.06 13.22
CA LYS A 35 -13.00 -5.13 13.83
C LYS A 35 -12.23 -3.97 14.48
N GLY A 36 -12.26 -2.79 13.84
CA GLY A 36 -11.49 -1.61 14.25
C GLY A 36 -10.08 -1.49 13.65
N SER A 37 -9.70 -2.32 12.66
CA SER A 37 -8.39 -2.23 11.98
C SER A 37 -8.46 -1.73 10.54
N TYR A 38 -7.27 -1.67 9.94
CA TYR A 38 -7.10 -1.48 8.52
C TYR A 38 -7.82 -2.56 7.69
N GLN A 39 -8.27 -2.18 6.50
CA GLN A 39 -8.63 -3.09 5.41
C GLN A 39 -7.35 -3.45 4.65
N SER A 40 -7.18 -4.73 4.32
CA SER A 40 -6.00 -5.24 3.61
C SER A 40 -6.37 -5.79 2.25
N PHE A 41 -5.62 -5.38 1.23
CA PHE A 41 -5.77 -5.84 -0.15
C PHE A 41 -4.43 -6.38 -0.65
N GLU A 42 -4.44 -7.57 -1.24
CA GLU A 42 -3.25 -8.24 -1.77
C GLU A 42 -3.33 -8.42 -3.28
N HIS A 43 -2.20 -8.31 -3.96
CA HIS A 43 -2.08 -8.57 -5.40
C HIS A 43 -1.21 -9.82 -5.64
N PRO A 44 -1.44 -10.61 -6.71
CA PRO A 44 -0.67 -11.83 -7.00
C PRO A 44 0.85 -11.65 -7.11
N ASP A 45 1.32 -10.44 -7.42
CA ASP A 45 2.75 -10.11 -7.43
C ASP A 45 3.38 -10.04 -6.02
N GLY A 46 2.57 -10.07 -4.96
CA GLY A 46 2.98 -9.95 -3.56
C GLY A 46 2.88 -8.52 -2.98
N SER A 47 2.39 -7.55 -3.76
CA SER A 47 2.07 -6.21 -3.30
C SER A 47 0.87 -6.21 -2.34
N ILE A 48 0.86 -5.29 -1.38
CA ILE A 48 -0.15 -5.15 -0.34
C ILE A 48 -0.52 -3.69 -0.14
N ILE A 49 -1.82 -3.40 -0.11
CA ILE A 49 -2.37 -2.10 0.25
C ILE A 49 -3.13 -2.24 1.57
N HIS A 50 -2.79 -1.40 2.55
CA HIS A 50 -3.60 -1.24 3.74
C HIS A 50 -4.32 0.10 3.72
N ILE A 51 -5.62 0.11 3.97
CA ILE A 51 -6.39 1.33 4.22
C ILE A 51 -6.73 1.36 5.71
N ARG A 52 -6.13 2.27 6.47
CA ARG A 52 -6.30 2.39 7.93
C ARG A 52 -7.67 3.01 8.29
N PRO A 53 -8.13 2.86 9.56
CA PRO A 53 -9.40 3.46 10.01
C PRO A 53 -9.47 4.98 9.94
N ASN A 54 -8.32 5.66 9.79
CA ASN A 54 -8.24 7.12 9.59
C ASN A 54 -8.15 7.50 8.10
N GLY A 55 -8.31 6.54 7.19
CA GLY A 55 -8.24 6.75 5.74
C GLY A 55 -6.82 6.75 5.17
N GLU A 56 -5.78 6.63 6.00
CA GLU A 56 -4.40 6.55 5.51
C GLU A 56 -4.19 5.27 4.69
N ILE A 57 -3.63 5.43 3.50
CA ILE A 57 -3.23 4.32 2.64
C ILE A 57 -1.76 3.99 2.89
N VAL A 58 -1.44 2.70 2.87
CA VAL A 58 -0.06 2.20 2.94
C VAL A 58 0.17 1.26 1.77
N ARG A 59 0.93 1.71 0.78
CA ARG A 59 1.38 0.92 -0.37
C ARG A 59 2.67 0.16 -0.05
N THR A 60 2.61 -1.16 -0.09
CA THR A 60 3.76 -2.03 0.19
C THR A 60 4.00 -2.97 -0.99
N GLY A 61 5.24 -3.03 -1.48
CA GLY A 61 5.62 -3.96 -2.54
C GLY A 61 5.81 -5.41 -2.09
N PRO A 62 6.21 -6.30 -3.01
CA PRO A 62 6.51 -7.68 -2.72
C PRO A 62 7.66 -7.86 -1.73
N LYS A 63 7.72 -9.05 -1.12
CA LYS A 63 8.85 -9.44 -0.27
C LYS A 63 10.11 -9.56 -1.14
N ILE A 64 11.17 -8.91 -0.71
CA ILE A 64 12.50 -8.95 -1.32
C ILE A 64 13.44 -9.61 -0.33
N ARG A 65 14.28 -10.52 -0.82
CA ARG A 65 15.35 -11.14 -0.01
C ARG A 65 16.58 -10.23 -0.01
N GLY A 66 17.00 -9.81 1.17
CA GLY A 66 18.23 -9.06 1.40
C GLY A 66 19.46 -9.95 1.32
N THR A 67 20.62 -9.31 1.15
CA THR A 67 21.94 -9.98 1.11
C THR A 67 22.31 -10.60 2.46
N ASP A 68 21.73 -10.11 3.55
CA ASP A 68 21.86 -10.63 4.92
C ASP A 68 20.92 -11.83 5.21
N GLY A 69 20.19 -12.30 4.20
CA GLY A 69 19.23 -13.40 4.32
C GLY A 69 17.88 -13.00 4.92
N LYS A 70 17.70 -11.75 5.38
CA LYS A 70 16.42 -11.25 5.88
C LYS A 70 15.52 -10.88 4.70
N THR A 71 14.21 -10.79 4.96
CA THR A 71 13.26 -10.28 3.96
C THR A 71 12.78 -8.91 4.36
N TYR A 72 12.60 -8.04 3.37
CA TYR A 72 12.05 -6.71 3.56
C TYR A 72 11.05 -6.40 2.44
N ARG A 73 10.27 -5.34 2.62
CA ARG A 73 9.36 -4.84 1.59
C ARG A 73 9.63 -3.35 1.38
N ARG A 74 9.57 -2.92 0.12
CA ARG A 74 9.61 -1.49 -0.22
C ARG A 74 8.23 -0.86 -0.01
N ARG A 75 8.21 0.43 0.29
CA ARG A 75 6.99 1.25 0.33
C ARG A 75 7.03 2.28 -0.78
N TYR A 76 5.86 2.61 -1.28
CA TYR A 76 5.69 3.58 -2.34
C TYR A 76 4.80 4.71 -1.86
N ASP A 77 5.12 5.95 -2.22
CA ASP A 77 4.23 7.07 -2.01
C ASP A 77 3.05 7.05 -3.01
N ARG A 78 2.16 8.03 -2.90
CA ARG A 78 1.00 8.20 -3.79
C ARG A 78 1.35 8.31 -5.28
N ASP A 79 2.56 8.79 -5.58
CA ASP A 79 3.06 9.00 -6.94
C ASP A 79 3.81 7.77 -7.48
N GLY A 80 3.92 6.71 -6.67
CA GLY A 80 4.65 5.50 -7.02
C GLY A 80 6.16 5.61 -6.84
N ASN A 81 6.66 6.65 -6.17
CA ASN A 81 8.08 6.75 -5.84
C ASN A 81 8.39 5.89 -4.61
N GLN A 82 9.55 5.24 -4.64
CA GLN A 82 10.00 4.47 -3.49
C GLN A 82 10.36 5.39 -2.32
N ILE A 83 9.73 5.16 -1.17
CA ILE A 83 10.10 5.80 0.09
C ILE A 83 11.39 5.13 0.57
N LYS A 84 12.48 5.90 0.62
CA LYS A 84 13.76 5.42 1.17
C LYS A 84 13.60 5.20 2.67
N PHE A 85 14.15 4.08 3.15
CA PHE A 85 14.22 3.84 4.58
C PHE A 85 15.34 4.70 5.18
N GLU A 86 14.95 5.67 6.00
CA GLU A 86 15.86 6.52 6.76
C GLU A 86 15.61 6.28 8.25
N PRO A 87 16.59 5.72 8.98
CA PRO A 87 16.44 5.48 10.42
C PRO A 87 16.06 6.77 11.16
N GLY A 88 14.97 6.73 11.92
CA GLY A 88 14.44 7.89 12.67
C GLY A 88 13.45 8.77 11.90
N ALA A 89 13.25 8.54 10.60
CA ALA A 89 12.22 9.22 9.82
C ALA A 89 10.90 8.43 9.82
N ASN A 90 9.76 9.12 9.62
CA ASN A 90 8.45 8.49 9.53
C ASN A 90 8.20 7.82 8.16
N THR A 91 9.00 6.81 7.82
CA THR A 91 8.92 6.10 6.52
C THR A 91 7.78 5.09 6.45
N HIS A 92 6.91 5.06 7.45
CA HIS A 92 5.75 4.18 7.51
C HIS A 92 4.50 4.79 6.86
N SER A 93 4.48 6.11 6.71
CA SER A 93 3.40 6.81 6.01
C SER A 93 3.73 6.93 4.53
N THR A 94 2.71 6.78 3.68
CA THR A 94 2.87 6.96 2.22
C THR A 94 2.37 8.31 1.73
N GLY A 95 1.89 9.17 2.65
CA GLY A 95 1.36 10.49 2.33
C GLY A 95 0.00 10.46 1.60
N GLU A 96 -0.62 9.29 1.50
CA GLU A 96 -1.86 9.07 0.77
C GLU A 96 -3.04 8.85 1.72
N LYS A 97 -4.20 9.47 1.42
CA LYS A 97 -5.37 9.42 2.30
C LYS A 97 -6.70 9.51 1.55
N VAL A 98 -7.61 8.56 1.83
CA VAL A 98 -9.00 8.57 1.35
C VAL A 98 -9.94 9.28 2.31
N ILE A 99 -11.11 9.66 1.81
CA ILE A 99 -12.25 10.13 2.58
C ILE A 99 -13.07 8.91 3.03
N ILE A 100 -13.38 8.83 4.32
CA ILE A 100 -14.11 7.71 4.96
C ILE A 100 -15.56 8.09 5.20
#